data_AF-A0A1V5QLE8-F1
#
_entry.id   AF-A0A1V5QLE8-F1
#
_cell.length_a   1.000
_cell.length_b   1.000
_cell.length_c   1.000
_cell.angle_alpha   90.00
_cell.angle_beta   90.00
_cell.angle_gamma   90.00
#
_symmetry.space_group_name_H-M   'P 1'
#
loop_
_entity.id
_entity.type
_entity.pdbx_description
1 polymer ?
#
loop_
_entity_poly.entity_id
_entity_poly.type
_entity_poly.pdbx_seq_one_letter_code
_entity_poly.pdbx_strand_id
1 'polypeptide(L)'
;MINQKGQAFSVFELMIAGVVAFAILMVLMQVIGGILTDQDTNALDALSNAVKSANPSGEERLPNFVLRKNASIDNSDLAMRTDLDEGSFIFFTNDDLPDVESSDGTYFKYTGVQQKLTLSAVVICKPTGDQLSRAVSRWTDDNPIDTAFAGGESSDGISVCEKGLVCCAVIPLKRN
;
A
#
# COMPACT_ATOMS: atom_id res chain seq x y z
N MET A 1 -2.69 -74.55 -0.73
CA MET A 1 -2.60 -73.61 -1.85
C MET A 1 -3.36 -72.35 -1.47
N ILE A 2 -2.65 -71.30 -1.05
CA ILE A 2 -3.23 -69.98 -0.72
C ILE A 2 -2.82 -69.02 -1.83
N ASN A 3 -3.82 -68.47 -2.49
CA ASN A 3 -3.74 -67.65 -3.68
C ASN A 3 -3.37 -66.20 -3.28
N GLN A 4 -2.10 -65.83 -3.39
CA GLN A 4 -1.54 -64.56 -2.91
C GLN A 4 -1.20 -63.58 -4.06
N LYS A 5 -1.96 -63.61 -5.18
CA LYS A 5 -1.68 -62.77 -6.36
C LYS A 5 -2.51 -61.47 -6.46
N GLY A 6 -3.31 -61.11 -5.45
CA GLY A 6 -4.20 -59.94 -5.52
C GLY A 6 -3.78 -58.67 -4.77
N GLN A 7 -2.79 -58.72 -3.88
CA GLN A 7 -2.58 -57.65 -2.89
C GLN A 7 -1.55 -56.58 -3.33
N ALA A 8 -0.65 -56.90 -4.26
CA ALA A 8 0.38 -55.97 -4.73
C ALA A 8 -0.13 -54.93 -5.73
N PHE A 9 -1.19 -55.24 -6.48
CA PHE A 9 -1.72 -54.35 -7.52
C PHE A 9 -2.43 -53.11 -6.92
N SER A 10 -3.08 -53.28 -5.78
CA SER A 10 -3.81 -52.21 -5.08
C SER A 10 -2.88 -51.16 -4.46
N VAL A 11 -1.66 -51.52 -4.07
CA VAL A 11 -0.69 -50.57 -3.50
C VAL A 11 -0.12 -49.64 -4.56
N PHE A 12 0.14 -50.15 -5.77
CA PHE A 12 0.59 -49.32 -6.91
C PHE A 12 -0.48 -48.31 -7.32
N GLU A 13 -1.75 -48.72 -7.38
CA GLU A 13 -2.87 -47.83 -7.71
C GLU A 13 -3.06 -46.73 -6.64
N LEU A 14 -2.91 -47.08 -5.37
CA LEU A 14 -2.97 -46.13 -4.25
C LEU A 14 -1.81 -45.14 -4.28
N MET A 15 -0.60 -45.59 -4.66
CA MET A 15 0.57 -44.72 -4.79
C MET A 15 0.40 -43.72 -5.94
N ILE A 16 -0.12 -44.17 -7.08
CA ILE A 16 -0.41 -43.29 -8.23
C ILE A 16 -1.49 -42.27 -7.87
N ALA A 17 -2.58 -42.69 -7.19
CA ALA A 17 -3.63 -41.78 -6.73
C ALA A 17 -3.09 -40.71 -5.76
N GLY A 18 -2.17 -41.09 -4.86
CA GLY A 18 -1.51 -40.16 -3.95
C GLY A 18 -0.67 -39.10 -4.67
N VAL A 19 0.11 -39.52 -5.69
CA VAL A 19 0.93 -38.60 -6.50
C VAL A 19 0.05 -37.63 -7.30
N VAL A 20 -1.03 -38.13 -7.91
CA VAL A 20 -1.98 -37.30 -8.67
C VAL A 20 -2.68 -36.29 -7.76
N ALA A 21 -3.14 -36.72 -6.58
CA ALA A 21 -3.76 -35.83 -5.61
C ALA A 21 -2.81 -34.73 -5.14
N PHE A 22 -1.54 -35.06 -4.89
CA PHE A 22 -0.52 -34.09 -4.47
C PHE A 22 -0.21 -33.06 -5.57
N ALA A 23 -0.15 -33.50 -6.83
CA ALA A 23 0.05 -32.62 -7.97
C ALA A 23 -1.11 -31.62 -8.13
N ILE A 24 -2.36 -32.08 -7.99
CA ILE A 24 -3.54 -31.21 -8.05
C ILE A 24 -3.52 -30.19 -6.89
N LEU A 25 -3.11 -30.62 -5.69
CA LEU A 25 -3.02 -29.75 -4.51
C LEU A 25 -1.98 -28.64 -4.69
N MET A 26 -0.84 -28.94 -5.32
CA MET A 26 0.17 -27.92 -5.67
C MET A 26 -0.37 -26.88 -6.66
N VAL A 27 -1.13 -27.31 -7.68
CA VAL A 27 -1.76 -26.39 -8.64
C VAL A 27 -2.82 -25.52 -7.94
N LEU A 28 -3.64 -26.11 -7.07
CA LEU A 28 -4.65 -25.37 -6.30
C LEU A 28 -4.02 -24.34 -5.35
N MET A 29 -2.86 -24.63 -4.74
CA MET A 29 -2.13 -23.66 -3.92
C MET A 29 -1.67 -22.44 -4.72
N GLN A 30 -1.23 -22.61 -5.97
CA GLN A 30 -0.86 -21.49 -6.84
C GLN A 30 -2.08 -20.63 -7.22
N VAL A 31 -3.23 -21.27 -7.48
CA VAL A 31 -4.48 -20.56 -7.78
C VAL A 31 -4.99 -19.79 -6.57
N ILE A 32 -4.96 -20.39 -5.37
CA ILE A 32 -5.38 -19.71 -4.13
C ILE A 32 -4.42 -18.58 -3.76
N GLY A 33 -3.11 -18.78 -3.92
CA GLY A 33 -2.09 -17.75 -3.68
C GLY A 33 -2.20 -16.56 -4.63
N GLY A 34 -2.62 -16.78 -5.88
CA GLY A 34 -2.82 -15.73 -6.88
C GLY A 34 -4.10 -14.89 -6.69
N ILE A 35 -5.08 -15.38 -5.92
CA ILE A 35 -6.35 -14.66 -5.66
C ILE A 35 -6.26 -13.75 -4.41
N LEU A 36 -5.25 -13.94 -3.56
CA LEU A 36 -5.07 -13.16 -2.33
C LEU A 36 -4.41 -11.79 -2.54
N THR A 37 -4.10 -11.39 -3.77
CA THR A 37 -3.49 -10.08 -4.07
C THR A 37 -4.50 -8.92 -4.14
N ASP A 38 -5.80 -9.20 -4.12
CA ASP A 38 -6.86 -8.20 -3.86
C ASP A 38 -7.36 -8.30 -2.41
N GLN A 39 -6.44 -8.35 -1.45
CA GLN A 39 -6.82 -8.00 -0.08
C GLN A 39 -7.19 -6.52 -0.07
N ASP A 40 -8.49 -6.26 0.07
CA ASP A 40 -9.12 -4.98 0.47
C ASP A 40 -8.48 -4.48 1.78
N THR A 41 -7.21 -4.08 1.72
CA THR A 41 -6.48 -3.58 2.88
C THR A 41 -7.00 -2.18 3.12
N ASN A 42 -7.46 -1.94 4.35
CA ASN A 42 -7.92 -0.61 4.75
C ASN A 42 -6.77 0.38 4.51
N ALA A 43 -7.09 1.52 3.89
CA ALA A 43 -6.14 2.58 3.60
C ALA A 43 -5.26 2.95 4.80
N LEU A 44 -5.85 3.03 5.99
CA LEU A 44 -5.09 3.39 7.18
C LEU A 44 -4.08 2.31 7.60
N ASP A 45 -4.45 1.04 7.48
CA ASP A 45 -3.55 -0.09 7.76
C ASP A 45 -2.42 -0.18 6.72
N ALA A 46 -2.77 -0.02 5.44
CA ALA A 46 -1.79 -0.09 4.36
C ALA A 46 -0.76 1.05 4.46
N LEU A 47 -1.22 2.28 4.72
CA LEU A 47 -0.36 3.45 4.85
C LEU A 47 0.49 3.39 6.12
N SER A 48 -0.08 3.06 7.28
CA SER A 48 0.71 2.93 8.52
C SER A 48 1.76 1.83 8.43
N ASN A 49 1.45 0.70 7.80
CA ASN A 49 2.43 -0.34 7.53
C ASN A 49 3.52 0.13 6.55
N ALA A 50 3.15 0.86 5.50
CA ALA A 50 4.11 1.42 4.57
C ALA A 50 5.05 2.44 5.23
N VAL A 51 4.53 3.31 6.10
CA VAL A 51 5.34 4.25 6.89
C VAL A 51 6.31 3.52 7.80
N LYS A 52 5.83 2.56 8.60
CA LYS A 52 6.69 1.72 9.47
C LYS A 52 7.77 0.98 8.67
N SER A 53 7.43 0.53 7.47
CA SER A 53 8.33 -0.24 6.61
C SER A 53 9.29 0.62 5.79
N ALA A 54 8.94 1.87 5.49
CA ALA A 54 9.79 2.79 4.76
C ALA A 54 11.04 3.15 5.57
N ASN A 55 10.89 3.27 6.90
CA ASN A 55 11.95 3.59 7.87
C ASN A 55 12.62 4.96 7.52
N PRO A 56 13.37 5.64 8.42
CA PRO A 56 14.02 6.91 8.07
C PRO A 56 15.13 6.76 7.01
N SER A 57 15.46 5.53 6.59
CA SER A 57 16.36 5.26 5.46
C SER A 57 15.79 5.74 4.12
N GLY A 58 14.47 5.93 4.05
CA GLY A 58 13.75 6.46 2.90
C GLY A 58 13.74 5.54 1.71
N GLU A 59 13.35 4.31 2.01
CA GLU A 59 12.89 3.34 1.03
C GLU A 59 11.47 3.74 0.59
N GLU A 60 11.26 3.80 -0.72
CA GLU A 60 9.95 4.12 -1.30
C GLU A 60 9.03 2.90 -1.16
N ARG A 61 7.80 3.12 -0.70
CA ARG A 61 6.78 2.06 -0.59
C ARG A 61 5.58 2.42 -1.44
N LEU A 62 5.04 1.41 -2.13
CA LEU A 62 3.85 1.54 -2.98
C LEU A 62 2.71 0.64 -2.45
N PRO A 63 2.14 0.93 -1.26
CA PRO A 63 0.97 0.21 -0.78
C PRO A 63 -0.23 0.37 -1.71
N ASN A 64 -0.96 -0.73 -1.91
CA ASN A 64 -2.30 -0.72 -2.50
C ASN A 64 -3.33 -0.72 -1.37
N PHE A 65 -4.40 0.05 -1.53
CA PHE A 65 -5.46 0.11 -0.53
C PHE A 65 -6.81 0.51 -1.11
N VAL A 66 -7.84 0.34 -0.28
CA VAL A 66 -9.21 0.72 -0.62
C VAL A 66 -9.68 1.83 0.30
N LEU A 67 -10.10 2.93 -0.31
CA LEU A 67 -10.85 4.00 0.34
C LEU A 67 -12.33 3.73 0.23
N ARG A 68 -13.03 3.80 1.36
CA ARG A 68 -14.49 3.73 1.38
C ARG A 68 -15.06 5.12 1.19
N LYS A 69 -16.28 5.20 0.65
CA LYS A 69 -17.00 6.47 0.50
C LYS A 69 -17.03 7.25 1.81
N ASN A 70 -16.69 8.54 1.74
CA ASN A 70 -16.59 9.47 2.87
C ASN A 70 -15.52 9.11 3.92
N ALA A 71 -14.64 8.14 3.64
CA ALA A 71 -13.49 7.88 4.50
C ALA A 71 -12.52 9.07 4.38
N SER A 72 -12.05 9.52 5.53
CA SER A 72 -10.96 10.48 5.66
C SER A 72 -9.80 9.77 6.33
N ILE A 73 -8.58 10.13 5.93
CA ILE A 73 -7.37 9.75 6.63
C ILE A 73 -6.63 11.04 6.91
N ASP A 74 -6.39 11.31 8.17
CA ASP A 74 -5.65 12.48 8.62
C ASP A 74 -4.30 12.09 9.25
N ASN A 75 -3.50 13.12 9.53
CA ASN A 75 -2.20 12.96 10.18
C ASN A 75 -2.32 12.30 11.56
N SER A 76 -3.42 12.55 12.29
CA SER A 76 -3.65 12.00 13.63
C SER A 76 -3.91 10.51 13.58
N ASP A 77 -4.69 10.03 12.61
CA ASP A 77 -4.96 8.61 12.39
C ASP A 77 -3.67 7.84 12.10
N LEU A 78 -2.76 8.41 11.30
CA LEU A 78 -1.45 7.81 11.02
C LEU A 78 -0.52 7.87 12.23
N ALA A 79 -0.43 9.01 12.92
CA ALA A 79 0.38 9.17 14.12
C ALA A 79 -0.04 8.16 15.20
N MET A 80 -1.34 7.98 15.44
CA MET A 80 -1.85 6.99 16.41
C MET A 80 -1.45 5.54 16.09
N ARG A 81 -1.17 5.24 14.83
CA ARG A 81 -0.82 3.89 14.38
C ARG A 81 0.66 3.72 14.08
N THR A 82 1.45 4.77 14.17
CA THR A 82 2.89 4.78 13.91
C THR A 82 3.61 5.32 15.14
N ASP A 83 4.94 5.25 15.15
CA ASP A 83 5.74 5.83 16.24
C ASP A 83 6.19 7.26 15.87
N LEU A 84 5.39 7.97 15.07
CA LEU A 84 5.69 9.30 14.53
C LEU A 84 4.61 10.30 14.98
N ASP A 85 5.00 11.58 15.04
CA ASP A 85 4.11 12.66 15.44
C ASP A 85 3.21 13.11 14.28
N GLU A 86 2.12 13.82 14.60
CA GLU A 86 1.17 14.33 13.60
C GLU A 86 1.84 15.28 12.59
N GLY A 87 2.87 16.02 13.02
CA GLY A 87 3.67 16.91 12.17
C GLY A 87 4.65 16.18 11.24
N SER A 88 4.80 14.86 11.36
CA SER A 88 5.67 14.05 10.52
C SER A 88 5.05 13.69 9.18
N PHE A 89 3.76 13.95 8.96
CA PHE A 89 3.02 13.49 7.79
C PHE A 89 2.61 14.64 6.88
N ILE A 90 2.81 14.44 5.58
CA ILE A 90 2.40 15.37 4.54
C ILE A 90 1.65 14.58 3.48
N PHE A 91 0.39 14.92 3.26
CA PHE A 91 -0.43 14.36 2.20
C PHE A 91 -0.38 15.24 0.96
N PHE A 92 -0.17 14.61 -0.18
CA PHE A 92 -0.27 15.25 -1.48
C PHE A 92 -1.58 14.85 -2.15
N THR A 93 -2.05 15.69 -3.05
CA THR A 93 -3.14 15.33 -3.96
C THR A 93 -2.64 15.29 -5.38
N ASN A 94 -3.34 14.51 -6.19
CA ASN A 94 -3.11 14.43 -7.61
C ASN A 94 -4.42 14.81 -8.30
N ASP A 95 -4.36 15.75 -9.24
CA ASP A 95 -5.51 16.22 -9.99
C ASP A 95 -6.16 15.10 -10.84
N ASP A 96 -5.41 14.02 -11.12
CA ASP A 96 -5.90 12.81 -11.79
C ASP A 96 -6.82 11.94 -10.90
N LEU A 97 -7.00 12.28 -9.63
CA LEU A 97 -7.89 11.60 -8.69
C LEU A 97 -9.15 12.45 -8.44
N PRO A 98 -10.14 12.47 -9.36
CA PRO A 98 -11.25 13.44 -9.38
C PRO A 98 -12.23 13.38 -8.20
N ASP A 99 -11.96 12.53 -7.20
CA ASP A 99 -12.85 12.27 -6.07
C ASP A 99 -12.08 12.26 -4.72
N VAL A 100 -10.83 12.72 -4.69
CA VAL A 100 -10.02 12.78 -3.47
C VAL A 100 -9.72 14.24 -3.15
N GLU A 101 -10.30 14.73 -2.06
CA GLU A 101 -10.06 16.08 -1.54
C GLU A 101 -8.97 16.04 -0.48
N SER A 102 -8.17 17.10 -0.40
CA SER A 102 -7.26 17.35 0.72
C SER A 102 -7.36 18.82 1.12
N SER A 103 -7.20 19.10 2.42
CA SER A 103 -7.02 20.46 2.93
C SER A 103 -5.65 20.55 3.56
N ASP A 104 -4.86 21.50 3.08
CA ASP A 104 -3.61 21.94 3.71
C ASP A 104 -2.56 20.83 3.89
N GLY A 105 -2.70 19.71 3.16
CA GLY A 105 -1.79 18.56 3.23
C GLY A 105 -1.88 17.74 4.54
N THR A 106 -2.92 17.96 5.35
CA THR A 106 -3.09 17.32 6.67
C THR A 106 -4.00 16.11 6.67
N TYR A 107 -4.83 15.98 5.64
CA TYR A 107 -5.68 14.83 5.43
C TYR A 107 -5.96 14.63 3.94
N PHE A 108 -6.46 13.46 3.58
CA PHE A 108 -7.16 13.25 2.33
C PHE A 108 -8.47 12.48 2.55
N LYS A 109 -9.50 12.85 1.80
CA LYS A 109 -10.86 12.32 1.94
C LYS A 109 -11.43 11.93 0.60
N TYR A 110 -12.02 10.73 0.54
CA TYR A 110 -12.70 10.26 -0.65
C TYR A 110 -14.16 10.74 -0.69
N THR A 111 -14.49 11.59 -1.65
CA THR A 111 -15.82 12.20 -1.86
C THR A 111 -16.59 11.64 -3.05
N GLY A 112 -16.03 10.63 -3.72
CA GLY A 112 -16.62 10.05 -4.93
C GLY A 112 -17.96 9.34 -4.74
N VAL A 113 -18.59 9.04 -5.88
CA VAL A 113 -19.91 8.41 -5.92
C VAL A 113 -19.88 6.92 -5.58
N GLN A 114 -18.76 6.24 -5.89
CA GLN A 114 -18.62 4.80 -5.69
C GLN A 114 -18.51 4.45 -4.20
N GLN A 115 -18.88 3.23 -3.82
CA GLN A 115 -18.78 2.79 -2.42
C GLN A 115 -17.33 2.57 -1.97
N LYS A 116 -16.46 2.21 -2.91
CA LYS A 116 -15.06 1.89 -2.70
C LYS A 116 -14.26 2.43 -3.89
N LEU A 117 -13.09 2.97 -3.62
CA LEU A 117 -12.09 3.35 -4.60
C LEU A 117 -10.77 2.67 -4.24
N THR A 118 -10.20 1.94 -5.18
CA THR A 118 -8.92 1.27 -4.99
C THR A 118 -7.81 2.15 -5.54
N LEU A 119 -6.86 2.51 -4.68
CA LEU A 119 -5.72 3.38 -5.01
C LEU A 119 -4.41 2.70 -4.62
N SER A 120 -3.34 3.21 -5.18
CA SER A 120 -2.00 3.01 -4.66
C SER A 120 -1.56 4.32 -4.01
N ALA A 121 -0.59 4.32 -3.10
CA ALA A 121 0.10 5.56 -2.74
C ALA A 121 1.59 5.32 -2.68
N VAL A 122 2.38 6.35 -2.98
CA VAL A 122 3.80 6.35 -2.70
C VAL A 122 4.01 6.94 -1.33
N VAL A 123 4.71 6.19 -0.47
CA VAL A 123 5.14 6.66 0.84
C VAL A 123 6.65 6.82 0.80
N ILE A 124 7.10 8.06 1.01
CA ILE A 124 8.53 8.42 1.05
C ILE A 124 8.80 9.02 2.42
N CYS A 125 9.62 8.37 3.24
CA CYS A 125 10.04 8.91 4.53
C CYS A 125 11.49 9.36 4.50
N LYS A 126 11.84 10.49 5.11
CA LYS A 126 13.23 10.96 5.25
C LYS A 126 13.48 11.54 6.63
N PRO A 127 14.73 11.57 7.12
CA PRO A 127 15.06 12.10 8.45
C PRO A 127 14.85 13.60 8.61
N THR A 128 14.74 14.36 7.51
CA THR A 128 14.50 15.81 7.53
C THR A 128 13.59 16.23 6.39
N GLY A 129 12.85 17.34 6.58
CA GLY A 129 12.01 17.95 5.54
C GLY A 129 12.78 18.31 4.26
N ASP A 130 14.01 18.82 4.39
CA ASP A 130 14.85 19.15 3.22
C ASP A 130 15.19 17.91 2.37
N GLN A 131 15.46 16.77 3.03
CA GLN A 131 15.73 15.51 2.33
C GLN A 131 14.46 14.95 1.71
N LEU A 132 13.32 15.08 2.39
CA LEU A 132 12.02 14.69 1.85
C LEU A 132 11.69 15.49 0.60
N SER A 133 11.83 16.82 0.65
CA SER A 133 11.58 17.72 -0.49
C SER A 133 12.36 17.31 -1.72
N ARG A 134 13.66 17.02 -1.57
CA ARG A 134 14.51 16.54 -2.68
C ARG A 134 14.09 15.17 -3.19
N ALA A 135 13.68 14.26 -2.30
CA ALA A 135 13.25 12.92 -2.69
C ALA A 135 11.92 12.97 -3.46
N VAL A 136 10.95 13.73 -2.96
CA VAL A 136 9.65 13.95 -3.62
C VAL A 136 9.83 14.64 -4.97
N SER A 137 10.68 15.67 -5.04
CA SER A 137 10.95 16.37 -6.32
C SER A 137 11.54 15.42 -7.36
N ARG A 138 12.57 14.63 -7.00
CA ARG A 138 13.14 13.63 -7.90
C ARG A 138 12.12 12.60 -8.35
N TRP A 139 11.31 12.11 -7.41
CA TRP A 139 10.31 11.11 -7.71
C TRP A 139 9.24 11.64 -8.68
N THR A 140 8.84 12.91 -8.52
CA THR A 140 7.88 13.60 -9.39
C THR A 140 8.48 13.89 -10.77
N ASP A 141 9.78 14.20 -10.86
CA ASP A 141 10.48 14.35 -12.14
C ASP A 141 10.52 13.03 -12.92
N ASP A 142 10.73 11.91 -12.22
CA ASP A 142 10.79 10.56 -12.82
C ASP A 142 9.40 9.98 -13.11
N ASN A 143 8.36 10.43 -12.40
CA ASN A 143 6.97 10.02 -12.56
C ASN A 143 6.10 11.26 -12.73
N PRO A 144 5.96 11.79 -13.96
CA PRO A 144 5.26 13.04 -14.22
C PRO A 144 3.79 12.86 -13.85
N ILE A 145 3.48 13.30 -12.64
CA ILE A 145 2.15 13.30 -12.05
C ILE A 145 1.91 14.75 -11.67
N ASP A 146 0.74 15.28 -12.03
CA ASP A 146 0.29 16.60 -11.60
C ASP A 146 -0.02 16.53 -10.09
N THR A 147 1.06 16.56 -9.29
CA THR A 147 1.00 16.59 -7.83
C THR A 147 0.77 18.02 -7.39
N ALA A 148 -0.50 18.37 -7.17
CA ALA A 148 -0.85 19.60 -6.50
C ALA A 148 -0.64 19.42 -4.98
N PHE A 149 0.18 20.28 -4.39
CA PHE A 149 0.13 20.47 -2.94
C PHE A 149 -1.24 21.06 -2.60
N ALA A 150 -1.94 20.51 -1.60
CA ALA A 150 -3.31 20.91 -1.23
C ALA A 150 -3.40 22.27 -0.52
N GLY A 151 -2.53 23.20 -0.90
CA GLY A 151 -2.47 24.59 -0.52
C GLY A 151 -1.63 25.25 -1.60
N GLY A 152 -2.27 25.96 -2.53
CA GLY A 152 -1.59 26.57 -3.66
C GLY A 152 -0.36 27.35 -3.23
N GLU A 153 0.70 27.24 -4.03
CA GLU A 153 2.02 27.88 -3.93
C GLU A 153 3.15 26.99 -3.37
N SER A 154 3.95 26.50 -4.33
CA SER A 154 5.39 26.21 -4.29
C SER A 154 6.00 25.78 -2.96
N SER A 155 6.43 24.52 -2.85
CA SER A 155 7.59 24.05 -2.05
C SER A 155 7.67 24.37 -0.53
N ASP A 156 6.81 25.23 0.00
CA ASP A 156 6.83 25.75 1.36
C ASP A 156 5.98 24.88 2.31
N GLY A 157 5.09 24.04 1.77
CA GLY A 157 4.32 23.07 2.57
C GLY A 157 5.18 21.96 3.19
N ILE A 158 6.43 21.78 2.76
CA ILE A 158 7.38 20.86 3.39
C ILE A 158 8.04 21.47 4.65
N SER A 159 7.81 22.77 4.90
CA SER A 159 8.20 23.44 6.14
C SER A 159 7.37 23.02 7.37
N VAL A 160 6.27 22.29 7.15
CA VAL A 160 5.39 21.77 8.22
C VAL A 160 6.09 20.72 9.09
N CYS A 161 7.13 20.09 8.53
CA CYS A 161 7.97 19.18 9.27
C CYS A 161 8.89 19.92 10.25
N GLU A 162 8.67 19.74 11.56
CA GLU A 162 9.56 20.30 12.58
C GLU A 162 10.99 19.78 12.40
N LYS A 163 11.96 20.70 12.52
CA LYS A 163 13.39 20.39 12.35
C LYS A 163 13.82 19.35 13.38
N GLY A 164 14.11 18.14 12.90
CA GLY A 164 14.66 17.05 13.71
C GLY A 164 13.76 15.81 13.82
N LEU A 165 12.55 15.85 13.25
CA LEU A 165 11.66 14.70 13.16
C LEU A 165 11.71 14.03 11.79
N VAL A 166 11.42 12.74 11.76
CA VAL A 166 11.23 11.98 10.52
C VAL A 166 10.00 12.52 9.80
N CYS A 167 10.10 12.70 8.49
CA CYS A 167 9.08 13.28 7.63
C CYS A 167 8.67 12.31 6.55
N CYS A 168 7.38 12.07 6.41
CA CYS A 168 6.81 11.15 5.44
C CYS A 168 5.85 11.89 4.51
N ALA A 169 6.11 11.81 3.20
CA ALA A 169 5.19 12.20 2.16
C ALA A 169 4.33 11.00 1.77
N VAL A 170 3.02 11.22 1.65
CA VAL A 170 2.07 10.23 1.13
C VAL A 170 1.42 10.81 -0.13
N ILE A 171 1.69 10.19 -1.27
CA ILE A 171 1.24 10.65 -2.59
C ILE A 171 0.28 9.60 -3.16
N PRO A 172 -1.04 9.82 -3.16
CA PRO A 172 -2.00 8.88 -3.71
C PRO A 172 -1.91 8.85 -5.24
N LEU A 173 -2.02 7.65 -5.79
CA LEU A 173 -1.92 7.33 -7.21
C LEU A 173 -3.11 6.50 -7.65
N LYS A 174 -3.52 6.72 -8.89
CA LYS A 174 -4.49 5.86 -9.55
C LYS A 174 -3.86 4.47 -9.76
N ARG A 175 -4.58 3.43 -9.37
CA ARG A 175 -4.18 2.05 -9.69
C ARG A 175 -4.35 1.84 -11.20
N ASN A 176 -3.23 1.59 -11.90
CA ASN A 176 -3.24 1.15 -13.31
C ASN A 176 -3.67 -0.31 -13.44
#